data_AF-A0A5C5ZB44-F1
#
_entry.id   AF-A0A5C5ZB44-F1
#
_cell.length_a   1.000
_cell.length_b   1.000
_cell.length_c   1.000
_cell.angle_alpha   90.00
_cell.angle_beta   90.00
_cell.angle_gamma   90.00
#
_symmetry.space_group_name_H-M   'P 1'
#
loop_
_entity.id
_entity.type
_entity.pdbx_description
1 polymer ?
#
loop_
_entity_poly.entity_id
_entity_poly.type
_entity_poly.pdbx_seq_one_letter_code
_entity_poly.pdbx_strand_id
1 'polypeptide(L)'
;MNVHHKLNEFGKEPEVIIHTLRVVLVRGMYCEGDWMADIELPSSSTLEELHLATRTAVGFDDDHCYCFFVARTDRSRDRVYFDDEDGLIFTKTLEDLFPLQPKKSLFYLFDFGDNWIFKISKSRKAPHDPVDGVTYPNVVNETGTKPTQYPTFDEDDE
;
A
#
# COMPACT_ATOMS: atom_id res chain seq x y z
N MET A 1 22.88 48.71 20.77
CA MET A 1 21.79 47.73 20.88
C MET A 1 21.40 47.34 19.47
N ASN A 2 21.86 46.19 18.98
CA ASN A 2 21.60 45.76 17.60
C ASN A 2 20.59 44.62 17.67
N VAL A 3 19.32 44.92 17.46
CA VAL A 3 18.26 43.92 17.35
C VAL A 3 18.26 43.37 15.93
N HIS A 4 19.02 42.30 15.71
CA HIS A 4 18.79 41.46 14.55
C HIS A 4 17.48 40.69 14.78
N HIS A 5 16.40 41.20 14.20
CA HIS A 5 15.20 40.41 13.98
C HIS A 5 15.58 39.21 13.10
N LYS A 6 15.66 38.03 13.70
CA LYS A 6 15.58 36.78 12.97
C LYS A 6 14.22 36.78 12.27
N LEU A 7 14.25 36.87 10.94
CA LEU A 7 13.07 36.59 10.12
C LEU A 7 12.72 35.11 10.36
N ASN A 8 11.54 34.88 10.94
CA ASN A 8 10.97 33.55 11.01
C ASN A 8 10.69 33.06 9.59
N GLU A 9 11.22 31.90 9.22
CA GLU A 9 10.85 31.19 8.00
C GLU A 9 9.46 30.56 8.18
N PHE A 10 8.41 31.39 8.10
CA PHE A 10 7.04 30.93 7.96
C PHE A 10 6.72 30.82 6.46
N GLY A 11 6.59 29.59 5.94
CA GLY A 11 5.99 29.39 4.62
C GLY A 11 6.55 28.26 3.73
N LYS A 12 7.36 27.32 4.22
CA LYS A 12 7.52 26.08 3.46
C LYS A 12 6.23 25.28 3.58
N GLU A 13 5.49 25.14 2.47
CA GLU A 13 4.52 24.06 2.34
C GLU A 13 5.22 22.74 2.70
N PRO A 14 4.54 21.81 3.40
CA PRO A 14 5.16 20.54 3.75
C PRO A 14 5.72 19.90 2.47
N GLU A 15 7.00 19.57 2.48
CA GLU A 15 7.65 18.90 1.36
C GLU A 15 6.96 17.55 1.16
N VAL A 16 6.13 17.45 0.12
CA VAL A 16 5.50 16.19 -0.27
C VAL A 16 6.62 15.29 -0.77
N ILE A 17 6.86 14.18 -0.10
CA ILE A 17 7.85 13.19 -0.53
C ILE A 17 7.12 12.00 -1.11
N ILE A 18 7.50 11.59 -2.31
CA ILE A 18 6.95 10.41 -2.97
C ILE A 18 7.75 9.18 -2.56
N HIS A 19 7.04 8.11 -2.19
CA HIS A 19 7.57 6.79 -1.92
C HIS A 19 7.15 5.82 -3.01
N THR A 20 8.10 5.08 -3.57
CA THR A 20 7.79 3.91 -4.38
C THR A 20 7.66 2.67 -3.49
N LEU A 21 6.46 2.13 -3.38
CA LEU A 21 6.15 0.89 -2.70
C LEU A 21 6.00 -0.25 -3.70
N ARG A 22 6.65 -1.38 -3.43
CA ARG A 22 6.45 -2.63 -4.14
C ARG A 22 5.36 -3.44 -3.48
N VAL A 23 4.30 -3.74 -4.23
CA VAL A 23 3.21 -4.63 -3.87
C VAL A 23 3.40 -5.95 -4.61
N VAL A 24 3.40 -7.07 -3.88
CA VAL A 24 3.56 -8.41 -4.45
C VAL A 24 2.38 -9.27 -4.01
N LEU A 25 1.67 -9.87 -4.95
CA LEU A 25 0.67 -10.88 -4.67
C LEU A 25 1.35 -12.11 -4.06
N VAL A 26 0.93 -12.48 -2.85
CA VAL A 26 1.50 -13.62 -2.12
C VAL A 26 0.64 -14.86 -2.28
N ARG A 27 -0.69 -14.68 -2.17
CA ARG A 27 -1.69 -15.75 -2.30
C ARG A 27 -3.09 -15.15 -2.36
N GLY A 28 -4.04 -15.99 -2.78
CA GLY A 28 -5.49 -15.78 -2.73
C GLY A 28 -6.16 -17.05 -3.23
N MET A 29 -7.47 -17.17 -3.02
CA MET A 29 -8.21 -18.39 -3.38
C MET A 29 -8.04 -18.78 -4.86
N TYR A 30 -8.06 -17.79 -5.76
CA TYR A 30 -7.94 -17.99 -7.21
C TYR A 30 -6.60 -17.51 -7.79
N CYS A 31 -5.55 -17.54 -6.96
CA CYS A 31 -4.23 -17.11 -7.37
C CYS A 31 -3.56 -18.15 -8.29
N GLU A 32 -3.54 -17.91 -9.60
CA GLU A 32 -2.95 -18.83 -10.60
C GLU A 32 -1.53 -18.44 -11.06
N GLY A 33 -1.03 -17.27 -10.66
CA GLY A 33 0.29 -16.79 -11.05
C GLY A 33 0.84 -15.70 -10.14
N ASP A 34 2.04 -15.26 -10.46
CA ASP A 34 2.69 -14.17 -9.74
C ASP A 34 2.26 -12.82 -10.33
N TRP A 35 2.01 -11.84 -9.46
CA TRP A 35 1.79 -10.45 -9.84
C TRP A 35 2.55 -9.52 -8.89
N MET A 36 3.16 -8.48 -9.43
CA MET A 36 3.68 -7.38 -8.62
C MET A 36 3.65 -6.05 -9.36
N ALA A 37 3.51 -4.97 -8.60
CA ALA A 37 3.58 -3.61 -9.08
C ALA A 37 4.44 -2.74 -8.14
N ASP A 38 5.14 -1.76 -8.73
CA ASP A 38 5.72 -0.64 -7.99
C ASP A 38 4.78 0.55 -8.13
N ILE A 39 4.24 1.02 -7.01
CA ILE A 39 3.27 2.10 -6.91
C ILE A 39 3.92 3.29 -6.19
N GLU A 40 3.86 4.46 -6.79
CA GLU A 40 4.31 5.71 -6.20
C GLU A 40 3.14 6.43 -5.51
N LEU A 41 3.35 6.82 -4.25
CA LEU A 41 2.39 7.49 -3.38
C LEU A 41 3.09 8.56 -2.53
N PRO A 42 2.43 9.66 -2.16
CA PRO A 42 2.89 10.56 -1.11
C PRO A 42 3.18 9.81 0.21
N SER A 43 4.23 10.20 0.94
CA SER A 43 4.57 9.62 2.24
C SER A 43 3.48 9.86 3.29
N SER A 44 2.74 10.96 3.14
CA SER A 44 1.58 11.32 3.96
C SER A 44 0.35 10.48 3.65
N SER A 45 0.37 9.61 2.65
CA SER A 45 -0.81 8.82 2.29
C SER A 45 -1.24 7.86 3.38
N THR A 46 -2.55 7.72 3.58
CA THR A 46 -3.12 6.81 4.59
C THR A 46 -3.10 5.35 4.11
N LEU A 47 -3.38 4.41 5.01
CA LEU A 47 -3.55 3.01 4.61
C LEU A 47 -4.81 2.79 3.76
N GLU A 48 -5.85 3.60 3.93
CA GLU A 48 -7.00 3.65 3.03
C GLU A 48 -6.58 4.05 1.60
N GLU A 49 -5.78 5.10 1.44
CA GLU A 49 -5.28 5.49 0.11
C GLU A 49 -4.39 4.40 -0.50
N LEU A 50 -3.60 3.69 0.33
CA LEU A 50 -2.83 2.53 -0.11
C LEU A 50 -3.73 1.35 -0.53
N HIS A 51 -4.85 1.12 0.16
CA HIS A 51 -5.87 0.13 -0.22
C HIS A 51 -6.42 0.46 -1.61
N LEU A 52 -6.89 1.69 -1.81
CA LEU A 52 -7.45 2.14 -3.09
C LEU A 52 -6.41 2.05 -4.23
N ALA A 53 -5.16 2.44 -3.97
CA ALA A 53 -4.08 2.37 -4.94
C ALA A 53 -3.73 0.93 -5.33
N THR A 54 -3.65 0.03 -4.32
CA THR A 54 -3.34 -1.39 -4.55
C THR A 54 -4.45 -2.07 -5.33
N ARG A 55 -5.71 -1.86 -4.90
CA ARG A 55 -6.91 -2.37 -5.56
C ARG A 55 -6.99 -1.94 -7.01
N THR A 56 -6.80 -0.65 -7.28
CA THR A 56 -6.80 -0.10 -8.65
C THR A 56 -5.68 -0.71 -9.50
N ALA A 57 -4.47 -0.86 -8.92
CA ALA A 57 -3.34 -1.45 -9.62
C ALA A 57 -3.60 -2.92 -10.01
N VAL A 58 -4.08 -3.74 -9.07
CA VAL A 58 -4.37 -5.17 -9.35
C VAL A 58 -5.64 -5.36 -10.18
N GLY A 59 -6.53 -4.36 -10.23
CA GLY A 59 -7.78 -4.41 -10.98
C GLY A 59 -8.92 -5.11 -10.26
N PHE A 60 -8.96 -5.02 -8.93
CA PHE A 60 -10.04 -5.55 -8.11
C PHE A 60 -11.16 -4.53 -7.93
N ASP A 61 -12.38 -5.00 -7.70
CA ASP A 61 -13.52 -4.21 -7.25
C ASP A 61 -13.47 -3.97 -5.73
N ASP A 62 -14.17 -2.94 -5.23
CA ASP A 62 -14.12 -2.47 -3.82
C ASP A 62 -15.39 -2.82 -3.06
N ASP A 63 -15.71 -4.10 -3.00
CA ASP A 63 -16.96 -4.62 -2.48
C ASP A 63 -16.81 -5.44 -1.19
N HIS A 64 -15.58 -5.58 -0.69
CA HIS A 64 -15.25 -6.43 0.47
C HIS A 64 -14.39 -5.73 1.52
N CYS A 65 -14.43 -6.27 2.74
CA CYS A 65 -13.60 -5.81 3.85
C CYS A 65 -12.12 -6.07 3.60
N TYR A 66 -11.29 -5.23 4.20
CA TYR A 66 -9.84 -5.35 4.15
C TYR A 66 -9.20 -4.97 5.49
N CYS A 67 -7.95 -5.38 5.66
CA CYS A 67 -7.10 -4.86 6.73
C CYS A 67 -5.63 -4.87 6.30
N PHE A 68 -4.81 -4.17 7.08
CA PHE A 68 -3.36 -4.28 7.00
C PHE A 68 -2.82 -4.96 8.25
N PHE A 69 -1.69 -5.63 8.12
CA PHE A 69 -0.98 -6.10 9.30
C PHE A 69 0.53 -6.13 9.12
N VAL A 70 1.24 -5.89 10.22
CA VAL A 70 2.70 -6.00 10.29
C VAL A 70 3.08 -7.33 10.95
N ALA A 71 3.86 -8.13 10.24
CA ALA A 71 4.25 -9.47 10.66
C ALA A 71 5.59 -9.90 10.07
N ARG A 72 6.16 -11.02 10.53
CA ARG A 72 7.38 -11.59 9.93
C ARG A 72 7.08 -12.26 8.58
N THR A 73 5.94 -12.94 8.50
CA THR A 73 5.41 -13.64 7.33
C THR A 73 3.90 -13.47 7.30
N ASP A 74 3.26 -13.70 6.15
CA ASP A 74 1.80 -13.69 6.01
C ASP A 74 1.11 -14.72 6.93
N ARG A 75 1.81 -15.80 7.30
CA ARG A 75 1.29 -16.86 8.20
C ARG A 75 1.66 -16.69 9.68
N SER A 76 2.34 -15.62 10.07
CA SER A 76 2.76 -15.44 11.46
C SER A 76 1.54 -15.32 12.39
N ARG A 77 1.60 -15.91 13.59
CA ARG A 77 0.55 -15.75 14.62
C ARG A 77 0.60 -14.38 15.30
N ASP A 78 1.82 -13.87 15.50
CA ASP A 78 2.08 -12.53 16.03
C ASP A 78 1.92 -11.50 14.90
N ARG A 79 0.86 -10.70 14.98
CA ARG A 79 0.48 -9.68 13.99
C ARG A 79 0.00 -8.43 14.72
N VAL A 80 0.39 -7.27 14.19
CA VAL A 80 -0.18 -5.98 14.56
C VAL A 80 -1.11 -5.57 13.43
N TYR A 81 -2.41 -5.50 13.68
CA TYR A 81 -3.43 -5.15 12.69
C TYR A 81 -3.66 -3.65 12.65
N PHE A 82 -4.17 -3.20 11.49
CA PHE A 82 -4.76 -1.89 11.25
C PHE A 82 -6.01 -2.14 10.41
N ASP A 83 -7.17 -1.79 10.92
CA ASP A 83 -8.46 -2.05 10.28
C ASP A 83 -9.47 -0.94 10.59
N ASP A 84 -10.73 -1.16 10.20
CA ASP A 84 -11.82 -0.22 10.46
C ASP A 84 -12.20 -0.17 11.94
N GLU A 85 -11.99 -1.25 12.71
CA GLU A 85 -12.36 -1.32 14.13
C GLU A 85 -11.51 -0.38 14.98
N ASP A 86 -10.21 -0.28 14.69
CA ASP A 86 -9.32 0.67 15.35
C ASP A 86 -9.28 2.06 14.68
N GLY A 87 -9.86 2.18 13.48
CA GLY A 87 -9.90 3.40 12.66
C GLY A 87 -8.52 3.88 12.20
N LEU A 88 -7.46 3.10 12.43
CA LEU A 88 -6.11 3.48 12.07
C LEU A 88 -5.90 3.43 10.56
N ILE A 89 -6.72 2.69 9.80
CA ILE A 89 -6.62 2.70 8.34
C ILE A 89 -6.82 4.10 7.73
N PHE A 90 -7.63 4.95 8.38
CA PHE A 90 -7.94 6.31 7.91
C PHE A 90 -6.95 7.37 8.38
N THR A 91 -6.10 7.05 9.36
CA THR A 91 -5.24 8.05 10.03
C THR A 91 -3.76 7.70 10.00
N LYS A 92 -3.42 6.41 9.92
CA LYS A 92 -2.05 5.92 9.86
C LYS A 92 -1.48 6.17 8.48
N THR A 93 -0.43 6.98 8.40
CA THR A 93 0.23 7.30 7.13
C THR A 93 1.38 6.35 6.80
N LEU A 94 1.88 6.38 5.56
CA LEU A 94 3.07 5.61 5.16
C LEU A 94 4.33 6.06 5.93
N GLU A 95 4.47 7.35 6.21
CA GLU A 95 5.57 7.90 7.02
C GLU A 95 5.48 7.52 8.49
N ASP A 96 4.28 7.39 9.06
CA ASP A 96 4.10 6.87 10.43
C ASP A 96 4.43 5.38 10.56
N LEU A 97 4.32 4.65 9.44
CA LEU A 97 4.49 3.21 9.42
C LEU A 97 5.91 2.78 9.08
N PHE A 98 6.57 3.46 8.14
CA PHE A 98 7.91 3.11 7.67
C PHE A 98 9.00 4.01 8.29
N PRO A 99 10.18 3.45 8.64
CA PRO A 99 10.61 2.07 8.41
C PRO A 99 9.97 1.09 9.40
N LEU A 100 9.63 -0.10 8.89
CA LEU A 100 9.15 -1.19 9.75
C LEU A 100 10.28 -1.71 10.65
N GLN A 101 9.88 -2.33 11.77
CA GLN A 101 10.83 -3.04 12.63
C GLN A 101 11.62 -4.11 11.85
N PRO A 102 12.87 -4.40 12.24
CA PRO A 102 13.70 -5.40 11.57
C PRO A 102 12.98 -6.74 11.42
N LYS A 103 13.07 -7.35 10.23
CA LYS A 103 12.46 -8.66 9.88
C LYS A 103 10.93 -8.67 9.92
N LYS A 104 10.27 -7.52 9.96
CA LYS A 104 8.83 -7.39 9.75
C LYS A 104 8.54 -6.87 8.33
N SER A 105 7.34 -7.13 7.85
CA SER A 105 6.81 -6.69 6.56
C SER A 105 5.36 -6.26 6.76
N LEU A 106 4.92 -5.33 5.92
CA LEU A 106 3.51 -4.95 5.83
C LEU A 106 2.83 -5.94 4.89
N PHE A 107 1.65 -6.38 5.29
CA PHE A 107 0.76 -7.18 4.47
C PHE A 107 -0.58 -6.48 4.38
N TYR A 108 -1.19 -6.57 3.20
CA TYR A 108 -2.54 -6.13 2.91
C TYR A 108 -3.38 -7.38 2.66
N LEU A 109 -4.44 -7.53 3.43
CA LEU A 109 -5.42 -8.59 3.30
C LEU A 109 -6.71 -7.97 2.76
N PHE A 110 -7.13 -8.41 1.58
CA PHE A 110 -8.39 -8.03 0.96
C PHE A 110 -9.28 -9.27 0.86
N ASP A 111 -10.57 -9.06 1.09
CA ASP A 111 -11.60 -10.11 1.13
C ASP A 111 -11.29 -11.19 2.17
N PHE A 112 -12.00 -11.16 3.30
CA PHE A 112 -11.79 -12.12 4.37
C PHE A 112 -12.28 -13.55 4.05
N GLY A 113 -13.10 -13.72 3.00
CA GLY A 113 -13.47 -15.01 2.46
C GLY A 113 -12.35 -15.60 1.61
N ASP A 114 -11.99 -14.90 0.54
CA ASP A 114 -11.05 -15.39 -0.48
C ASP A 114 -9.57 -15.17 -0.13
N ASN A 115 -9.31 -14.32 0.86
CA ASN A 115 -8.05 -14.18 1.58
C ASN A 115 -6.88 -13.80 0.65
N TRP A 116 -7.10 -12.77 -0.17
CA TRP A 116 -6.10 -12.16 -1.02
C TRP A 116 -5.07 -11.44 -0.17
N ILE A 117 -3.84 -11.94 -0.15
CA ILE A 117 -2.72 -11.34 0.58
C ILE A 117 -1.70 -10.78 -0.38
N PHE A 118 -1.39 -9.50 -0.15
CA PHE A 118 -0.30 -8.80 -0.79
C PHE A 118 0.77 -8.44 0.24
N LYS A 119 2.04 -8.58 -0.12
CA LYS A 119 3.16 -8.09 0.66
C LYS A 119 3.59 -6.73 0.13
N ILE A 120 3.75 -5.76 1.03
CA ILE A 120 4.11 -4.38 0.70
C ILE A 120 5.47 -4.04 1.31
N SER A 121 6.34 -3.43 0.52
CA SER A 121 7.69 -3.04 0.93
C SER A 121 8.14 -1.76 0.24
N LYS A 122 9.02 -0.97 0.87
CA LYS A 122 9.72 0.12 0.17
C LYS A 122 10.58 -0.49 -0.94
N SER A 123 10.48 0.05 -2.14
CA SER A 123 11.35 -0.33 -3.25
C SER A 123 12.79 0.14 -2.99
N ARG A 124 13.73 -0.26 -3.85
CA ARG A 124 15.12 0.25 -3.82
C ARG A 124 15.25 1.68 -4.36
N LYS A 125 14.23 2.23 -5.01
CA LYS A 125 14.22 3.61 -5.47
C LYS A 125 14.22 4.56 -4.26
N ALA A 126 15.04 5.59 -4.32
CA ALA A 126 15.04 6.62 -3.30
C ALA A 126 13.71 7.41 -3.36
N PRO A 127 13.21 7.88 -2.21
CA PRO A 127 12.14 8.86 -2.21
C PRO A 127 12.53 10.10 -3.04
N HIS A 128 11.55 10.73 -3.68
CA HIS A 128 11.78 11.88 -4.55
C HIS A 128 10.63 12.90 -4.44
N ASP A 129 10.87 14.11 -4.92
CA ASP A 129 9.83 15.13 -5.03
C ASP A 129 8.79 14.76 -6.10
N PRO A 130 7.56 15.27 -6.01
CA PRO A 130 6.55 15.15 -7.06
C PRO A 130 7.13 15.60 -8.40
N VAL A 131 6.75 14.88 -9.45
CA VAL A 131 7.21 15.14 -10.81
C VAL A 131 6.10 15.93 -11.51
N ASP A 132 6.45 17.04 -12.14
CA ASP A 132 5.47 17.87 -12.84
C ASP A 132 4.73 17.07 -13.93
N GLY A 133 3.41 17.23 -13.98
CA GLY A 133 2.52 16.49 -14.88
C GLY A 133 2.21 15.04 -14.48
N VAL A 134 2.76 14.52 -13.37
CA VAL A 134 2.43 13.18 -12.85
C VAL A 134 1.40 13.28 -11.72
N THR A 135 0.33 12.50 -11.82
CA THR A 135 -0.67 12.34 -10.75
C THR A 135 -0.36 11.10 -9.92
N TYR A 136 -0.51 11.19 -8.60
CA TYR A 136 -0.35 10.08 -7.67
C TYR A 136 -1.71 9.66 -7.09
N PRO A 137 -1.96 8.37 -6.79
CA PRO A 137 -1.03 7.23 -6.93
C PRO A 137 -0.67 6.92 -8.39
N ASN A 138 0.56 6.47 -8.63
CA ASN A 138 1.06 6.16 -9.99
C ASN A 138 1.72 4.77 -10.06
N VAL A 139 1.28 3.92 -10.98
CA VAL A 139 1.91 2.61 -11.22
C VAL A 139 3.08 2.80 -12.19
N VAL A 140 4.31 2.67 -11.70
CA VAL A 140 5.55 2.92 -12.48
C VAL A 140 6.23 1.67 -12.98
N ASN A 141 5.84 0.51 -12.47
CA ASN A 141 6.27 -0.78 -12.99
C ASN A 141 5.23 -1.84 -12.63
N GLU A 142 4.98 -2.76 -13.55
CA GLU A 142 4.06 -3.88 -13.35
C GLU A 142 4.63 -5.11 -14.05
N THR A 143 4.60 -6.27 -13.39
CA THR A 143 5.10 -7.53 -13.95
C THR A 143 4.26 -8.70 -13.46
N GLY A 144 4.20 -9.75 -14.27
CA GLY A 144 3.37 -10.92 -13.98
C GLY A 144 1.97 -10.77 -14.56
N THR A 145 1.02 -11.55 -14.06
CA THR A 145 -0.36 -11.60 -14.57
C THR A 145 -1.31 -11.19 -13.46
N LYS A 146 -2.15 -10.17 -13.70
CA LYS A 146 -3.20 -9.79 -12.73
C LYS A 146 -4.09 -11.00 -12.46
N PRO A 147 -4.33 -11.35 -11.18
CA PRO A 147 -5.29 -12.41 -10.87
C PRO A 147 -6.70 -11.99 -11.28
N THR A 148 -7.49 -12.95 -11.74
CA THR A 148 -8.94 -12.77 -11.85
C THR A 148 -9.52 -12.79 -10.44
N GLN A 149 -10.23 -11.72 -10.03
CA GLN A 149 -10.74 -11.60 -8.66
C GLN A 149 -11.74 -12.72 -8.32
N TYR A 150 -12.75 -12.92 -9.16
CA TYR A 150 -13.74 -14.00 -9.03
C TYR A 150 -13.94 -14.64 -10.41
N PRO A 151 -13.27 -15.76 -10.72
CA PRO A 151 -13.50 -16.46 -11.98
C PRO A 151 -14.93 -17.01 -11.99
N THR A 152 -15.62 -16.86 -13.12
CA THR A 152 -16.90 -17.54 -13.34
C THR A 152 -16.62 -19.03 -13.50
N PHE A 153 -17.09 -19.83 -12.54
CA PHE A 153 -17.17 -21.26 -12.75
C PHE A 153 -18.35 -21.49 -13.69
N ASP A 154 -18.07 -21.68 -14.99
CA ASP A 154 -19.09 -22.15 -15.90
C ASP A 154 -19.57 -23.52 -15.38
N GLU A 155 -20.88 -23.64 -15.14
CA GLU A 155 -21.58 -24.88 -14.80
C GLU A 155 -21.58 -25.83 -16.01
N ASP A 156 -20.39 -26.27 -16.46
CA ASP A 156 -20.23 -27.27 -17.53
C ASP A 156 -19.65 -28.55 -16.90
N ASP A 157 -20.45 -29.20 -16.05
CA ASP A 157 -20.31 -30.61 -15.67
C ASP A 157 -21.71 -31.13 -15.27
N GLU A 158 -22.63 -31.24 -16.23
CA GLU A 158 -23.81 -32.12 -16.17
C GLU A 158 -23.65 -33.29 -17.15
#